data_AF-D5G5B9-F1
#
_entry.id   AF-D5G5B9-F1
#
_cell.length_a   1.000
_cell.length_b   1.000
_cell.length_c   1.000
_cell.angle_alpha   90.00
_cell.angle_beta   90.00
_cell.angle_gamma   90.00
#
_symmetry.space_group_name_H-M   'P 1'
#
loop_
_entity.id
_entity.type
_entity.pdbx_description
1 polymer ?
#
loop_
_entity_poly.entity_id
_entity_poly.type
_entity_poly.pdbx_seq_one_letter_code
_entity_poly.pdbx_strand_id
1 'polypeptide(L)'
;MGKLTGGNGGTRRMFPVGMGDVNPAVGLNSAEKSLDEWRVHLEDAMREYAATGALGDSADWRTAIESGDEDSDFEITDPADDMAGEGQNADRKEMVPNGSVTYEALTKQGYTIVGSHSGVKICRWTKSALRGRGSCYKFSFYGIKSHLCMETTPSLSCSNKCVFCWRHGTNPVGTTWRWKVDPPEEIFKGVVEGHYRKIKMMKGVPGVRADRFSEAFKIRHCALSLVGEPIFYPYINEFLHLLHSSKISSFLVCNAQHPAQLAALGHTTQLYVSIDASNKDSLKKIDRPLHRDFWERFQQCLDILREKRNQHRTVFRLTLVKGFNIEDEVQGYADLVEKGLPCFVEVKGVTYCGTSTAGEAGLTMKNVPFYEEVVTFVEALNAELARRGLGYGIAAEHSHSCCALIASNRFFINGKWHTLIDYAKFFELLESGREFGPEDYIGEATPEWANWGNGGFDPADQRVYRKGKGPKEEVEESGGCG
;
A
#
# COMPACT_ATOMS: atom_id res chain seq x y z
N MET A 1 14.72 23.07 -34.49
CA MET A 1 13.89 24.07 -33.78
C MET A 1 12.38 23.86 -33.92
N GLY A 2 11.82 23.44 -35.08
CA GLY A 2 10.37 23.22 -35.21
C GLY A 2 9.76 22.19 -34.23
N LYS A 3 10.54 21.17 -33.81
CA LYS A 3 10.18 20.23 -32.72
C LYS A 3 10.35 20.81 -31.29
N LEU A 4 11.04 21.94 -31.15
CA LEU A 4 11.28 22.61 -29.86
C LEU A 4 10.24 23.70 -29.56
N THR A 5 9.71 24.37 -30.58
CA THR A 5 8.78 25.51 -30.41
C THR A 5 7.35 25.26 -30.93
N GLY A 6 7.07 24.08 -31.49
CA GLY A 6 5.71 23.68 -31.87
C GLY A 6 5.16 24.46 -33.07
N GLY A 7 5.71 24.20 -34.26
CA GLY A 7 5.11 24.61 -35.53
C GLY A 7 4.41 23.45 -36.22
N ASN A 8 3.07 23.53 -36.27
CA ASN A 8 2.08 22.78 -37.07
C ASN A 8 2.11 21.22 -37.06
N GLY A 9 0.95 20.65 -36.71
CA GLY A 9 0.56 19.29 -37.06
C GLY A 9 1.19 18.17 -36.23
N GLY A 10 0.66 17.92 -35.03
CA GLY A 10 0.79 16.62 -34.36
C GLY A 10 2.12 16.28 -33.70
N THR A 11 3.07 17.21 -33.56
CA THR A 11 4.32 16.97 -32.82
C THR A 11 4.18 17.26 -31.33
N ARG A 12 4.55 16.29 -30.48
CA ARG A 12 4.54 16.37 -29.00
C ARG A 12 5.58 17.39 -28.54
N ARG A 13 5.18 18.36 -27.71
CA ARG A 13 6.09 19.38 -27.17
C ARG A 13 7.00 18.76 -26.09
N MET A 14 8.28 19.12 -26.12
CA MET A 14 9.25 18.71 -25.10
C MET A 14 8.93 19.36 -23.73
N PHE A 15 8.38 20.59 -23.76
CA PHE A 15 7.99 21.37 -22.57
C PHE A 15 6.65 22.10 -22.79
N PRO A 16 5.78 22.23 -21.77
CA PRO A 16 4.61 23.10 -21.81
C PRO A 16 4.99 24.58 -21.94
N VAL A 17 4.09 25.40 -22.46
CA VAL A 17 4.22 26.88 -22.38
C VAL A 17 4.06 27.28 -20.90
N GLY A 18 5.01 28.03 -20.35
CA GLY A 18 4.98 28.54 -18.97
C GLY A 18 5.98 27.90 -18.00
N MET A 19 6.76 26.91 -18.42
CA MET A 19 7.91 26.44 -17.62
C MET A 19 9.07 27.41 -17.81
N GLY A 20 9.35 28.20 -16.77
CA GLY A 20 10.26 29.37 -16.80
C GLY A 20 9.57 30.68 -16.42
N ASP A 21 8.24 30.69 -16.32
CA ASP A 21 7.50 31.87 -15.83
C ASP A 21 7.74 32.06 -14.34
N VAL A 22 8.40 33.16 -14.00
CA VAL A 22 8.65 33.56 -12.62
C VAL A 22 7.34 34.11 -12.05
N ASN A 23 6.85 33.53 -10.96
CA ASN A 23 5.74 34.13 -10.23
C ASN A 23 6.28 35.35 -9.46
N PRO A 24 5.87 36.60 -9.79
CA PRO A 24 6.37 37.79 -9.11
C PRO A 24 5.99 37.86 -7.63
N ALA A 25 5.05 37.01 -7.16
CA ALA A 25 4.68 36.88 -5.75
C ALA A 25 5.69 36.08 -4.90
N VAL A 26 6.67 35.41 -5.53
CA VAL A 26 7.63 34.53 -4.84
C VAL A 26 9.04 35.07 -5.06
N GLY A 27 9.42 36.10 -4.29
CA GLY A 27 10.78 36.63 -4.01
C GLY A 27 11.90 36.57 -5.08
N LEU A 28 12.74 37.61 -5.13
CA LEU A 28 13.80 37.81 -6.13
C LEU A 28 14.78 36.63 -6.39
N ASN A 29 14.89 35.62 -5.52
CA ASN A 29 15.75 34.45 -5.69
C ASN A 29 15.08 33.23 -6.38
N SER A 30 13.82 33.32 -6.82
CA SER A 30 13.11 32.18 -7.46
C SER A 30 13.45 32.01 -8.94
N ALA A 31 13.79 33.10 -9.65
CA ALA A 31 14.01 33.08 -11.09
C ALA A 31 15.23 32.24 -11.50
N GLU A 32 16.38 32.45 -10.83
CA GLU A 32 17.61 31.72 -11.14
C GLU A 32 17.48 30.22 -10.86
N LYS A 33 16.81 29.87 -9.76
CA LYS A 33 16.55 28.47 -9.41
C LYS A 33 15.59 27.79 -10.39
N SER A 34 14.50 28.46 -10.77
CA SER A 34 13.58 27.95 -11.79
C SER A 34 14.23 27.83 -13.17
N LEU A 35 15.15 28.74 -13.52
CA LEU A 35 15.94 28.67 -14.76
C LEU A 35 16.96 27.52 -14.71
N ASP A 36 17.61 27.30 -13.57
CA ASP A 36 18.56 26.20 -13.36
C ASP A 36 17.86 24.84 -13.48
N GLU A 37 16.71 24.69 -12.81
CA GLU A 37 15.85 23.49 -12.90
C GLU A 37 15.34 23.25 -14.33
N TRP A 38 14.96 24.32 -15.04
CA TRP A 38 14.56 24.23 -16.45
C TRP A 38 15.72 23.78 -17.35
N ARG A 39 16.92 24.35 -17.15
CA ARG A 39 18.13 24.00 -17.91
C ARG A 39 18.49 22.52 -17.74
N VAL A 40 18.54 22.04 -16.50
CA VAL A 40 18.87 20.64 -16.19
C VAL A 40 17.91 19.68 -16.89
N HIS A 41 16.61 19.95 -16.83
CA HIS A 41 15.60 19.09 -17.47
C HIS A 41 15.66 19.13 -19.00
N LEU A 42 16.05 20.27 -19.60
CA LEU A 42 16.25 20.39 -21.04
C LEU A 42 17.49 19.59 -21.47
N GLU A 43 18.59 19.71 -20.74
CA GLU A 43 19.82 18.95 -21.01
C GLU A 43 19.58 17.44 -20.96
N ASP A 44 18.85 16.95 -19.96
CA ASP A 44 18.50 15.53 -19.84
C ASP A 44 17.64 15.03 -21.00
N ALA A 45 16.66 15.82 -21.42
CA ALA A 45 15.82 15.48 -22.57
C ALA A 45 16.63 15.43 -23.88
N MET A 46 17.61 16.33 -24.05
CA MET A 46 18.50 16.32 -25.20
C MET A 46 19.47 15.13 -25.17
N ARG A 47 19.98 14.75 -23.99
CA ARG A 47 20.80 13.54 -23.82
C ARG A 47 20.02 12.28 -24.14
N GLU A 48 18.77 12.17 -23.69
CA GLU A 48 17.89 11.04 -23.99
C GLU A 48 17.59 10.92 -25.49
N TYR A 49 17.29 12.05 -26.16
CA TYR A 49 17.10 12.07 -27.61
C TYR A 49 18.36 11.67 -28.38
N ALA A 50 19.53 12.18 -27.96
CA ALA A 50 20.81 11.82 -28.57
C ALA A 50 21.13 10.32 -28.44
N ALA A 51 20.74 9.70 -27.31
CA ALA A 51 20.96 8.28 -27.05
C ALA A 51 19.96 7.35 -27.77
N THR A 52 18.71 7.79 -27.94
CA THR A 52 17.61 6.90 -28.36
C THR A 52 17.07 7.20 -29.76
N GLY A 53 17.39 8.36 -30.34
CA GLY A 53 16.84 8.82 -31.62
C GLY A 53 15.33 9.11 -31.61
N ALA A 54 14.64 8.86 -30.49
CA ALA A 54 13.20 9.01 -30.33
C ALA A 54 12.87 9.98 -29.19
N LEU A 55 11.79 10.75 -29.36
CA LEU A 55 11.26 11.65 -28.34
C LEU A 55 10.02 11.01 -27.73
N GLY A 56 10.19 10.23 -26.66
CA GLY A 56 9.06 9.71 -25.88
C GLY A 56 8.08 8.81 -26.63
N ASP A 57 8.55 8.05 -27.64
CA ASP A 57 7.80 6.96 -28.27
C ASP A 57 7.92 5.69 -27.43
N SER A 58 7.25 5.69 -26.29
CA SER A 58 6.64 4.45 -25.79
C SER A 58 5.21 4.48 -26.31
N ALA A 59 4.94 3.69 -27.35
CA ALA A 59 3.60 3.47 -27.90
C ALA A 59 2.63 2.77 -26.92
N ASP A 60 3.06 2.55 -25.68
CA ASP A 60 2.42 1.72 -24.66
C ASP A 60 1.41 2.49 -23.78
N TRP A 61 1.24 3.80 -23.99
CA TRP A 61 0.31 4.61 -23.19
C TRP A 61 -1.14 4.56 -23.69
N ARG A 62 -1.39 4.16 -24.93
CA ARG A 62 -2.76 4.08 -25.49
C ARG A 62 -3.62 2.99 -24.83
N THR A 63 -3.00 2.04 -24.13
CA THR A 63 -3.66 0.98 -23.38
C THR A 63 -3.95 1.36 -21.92
N ALA A 64 -3.57 2.56 -21.47
CA ALA A 64 -4.00 3.11 -20.18
C ALA A 64 -5.44 3.63 -20.26
N ILE A 65 -6.36 2.76 -20.67
CA ILE A 65 -7.79 2.96 -20.55
C ILE A 65 -8.17 2.79 -19.08
N GLU A 66 -9.10 3.64 -18.66
CA GLU A 66 -9.73 3.65 -17.35
C GLU A 66 -10.10 2.22 -16.91
N SER A 67 -9.71 1.85 -15.68
CA SER A 67 -10.03 0.55 -15.08
C SER A 67 -11.51 0.22 -15.23
N GLY A 68 -11.81 -0.73 -16.12
CA GLY A 68 -13.13 -1.25 -16.44
C GLY A 68 -13.12 -2.76 -16.57
N ASP A 69 -12.28 -3.31 -17.46
CA ASP A 69 -12.32 -4.74 -17.81
C ASP A 69 -10.90 -5.28 -18.04
N GLU A 70 -10.46 -6.26 -17.25
CA GLU A 70 -9.23 -7.02 -17.52
C GLU A 70 -9.47 -8.51 -17.22
N ASP A 71 -10.05 -9.20 -18.21
CA ASP A 71 -10.13 -10.66 -18.28
C ASP A 71 -8.83 -11.25 -18.84
N SER A 72 -8.33 -12.30 -18.18
CA SER A 72 -7.67 -13.43 -18.85
C SER A 72 -7.52 -14.59 -17.88
N ASP A 73 -8.26 -15.67 -18.13
CA ASP A 73 -8.17 -16.96 -17.44
C ASP A 73 -6.94 -17.74 -17.89
N PHE A 74 -6.14 -18.22 -16.95
CA PHE A 74 -5.18 -19.31 -17.21
C PHE A 74 -4.97 -20.14 -15.94
N GLU A 75 -5.26 -21.44 -16.05
CA GLU A 75 -5.00 -22.42 -14.99
C GLU A 75 -3.53 -22.88 -15.04
N ILE A 76 -2.83 -22.80 -13.90
CA ILE A 76 -1.52 -23.42 -13.71
C ILE A 76 -1.69 -24.57 -12.71
N THR A 77 -1.30 -25.77 -13.11
CA THR A 77 -1.25 -26.94 -12.24
C THR A 77 0.06 -26.96 -11.43
N ASP A 78 -0.06 -27.07 -10.11
CA ASP A 78 1.05 -27.21 -9.15
C ASP A 78 1.78 -28.56 -9.37
N PRO A 79 3.11 -28.62 -9.58
CA PRO A 79 3.85 -29.86 -9.41
C PRO A 79 4.15 -30.13 -7.93
N ALA A 80 4.09 -31.41 -7.57
CA ALA A 80 4.12 -31.96 -6.23
C ALA A 80 5.36 -31.62 -5.39
N ASP A 81 5.16 -31.69 -4.06
CA ASP A 81 6.16 -31.57 -3.00
C ASP A 81 7.33 -32.55 -3.19
N ASP A 82 8.56 -32.01 -3.26
CA ASP A 82 9.80 -32.77 -3.06
C ASP A 82 10.57 -32.22 -1.86
N MET A 83 11.08 -33.17 -1.06
CA MET A 83 11.72 -33.03 0.24
C MET A 83 13.04 -32.26 0.23
N ALA A 84 13.35 -31.69 1.40
CA ALA A 84 14.48 -30.82 1.69
C ALA A 84 15.87 -31.42 1.42
N GLY A 85 16.76 -30.56 0.93
CA GLY A 85 18.22 -30.76 0.93
C GLY A 85 18.93 -29.43 1.14
N GLU A 86 19.75 -29.34 2.18
CA GLU A 86 20.72 -28.26 2.39
C GLU A 86 21.88 -28.45 1.40
N GLY A 87 21.77 -27.82 0.23
CA GLY A 87 22.77 -27.83 -0.82
C GLY A 87 22.77 -26.52 -1.61
N GLN A 88 23.96 -25.95 -1.74
CA GLN A 88 24.43 -24.81 -2.54
C GLN A 88 23.42 -24.04 -3.43
N ASN A 89 23.41 -22.71 -3.26
CA ASN A 89 22.46 -21.72 -3.82
C ASN A 89 22.36 -21.69 -5.38
N ALA A 90 23.17 -22.45 -6.11
CA ALA A 90 23.18 -22.49 -7.57
C ALA A 90 22.13 -23.45 -8.18
N ASP A 91 21.69 -24.48 -7.45
CA ASP A 91 20.78 -25.52 -7.97
C ASP A 91 19.30 -25.27 -7.65
N ARG A 92 18.97 -24.22 -6.89
CA ARG A 92 17.58 -23.91 -6.54
C ARG A 92 16.88 -23.15 -7.67
N LYS A 93 15.67 -23.60 -8.00
CA LYS A 93 14.82 -22.95 -9.01
C LYS A 93 14.44 -21.53 -8.59
N GLU A 94 14.34 -20.64 -9.57
CA GLU A 94 13.78 -19.28 -9.39
C GLU A 94 12.30 -19.36 -8.99
N MET A 95 11.83 -18.43 -8.16
CA MET A 95 10.42 -18.41 -7.71
C MET A 95 9.49 -17.98 -8.85
N VAL A 96 9.91 -16.99 -9.63
CA VAL A 96 9.21 -16.52 -10.83
C VAL A 96 10.23 -16.40 -11.97
N PRO A 97 10.53 -17.51 -12.67
CA PRO A 97 11.48 -17.49 -13.79
C PRO A 97 11.02 -16.55 -14.91
N ASN A 98 11.96 -15.86 -15.55
CA ASN A 98 11.67 -15.01 -16.70
C ASN A 98 11.04 -15.83 -17.84
N GLY A 99 9.95 -15.33 -18.41
CA GLY A 99 9.17 -16.03 -19.45
C GLY A 99 8.26 -17.15 -18.94
N SER A 100 8.15 -17.35 -17.63
CA SER A 100 7.11 -18.24 -17.08
C SER A 100 5.71 -17.60 -17.19
N VAL A 101 4.66 -18.42 -17.15
CA VAL A 101 3.26 -17.95 -17.17
C VAL A 101 3.00 -16.94 -16.04
N THR A 102 3.52 -17.21 -14.84
CA THR A 102 3.43 -16.28 -13.70
C THR A 102 4.14 -14.95 -13.97
N TYR A 103 5.35 -14.99 -14.56
CA TYR A 103 6.11 -13.79 -14.91
C TYR A 103 5.33 -12.92 -15.90
N GLU A 104 4.79 -13.52 -16.96
CA GLU A 104 4.03 -12.83 -17.99
C GLU A 104 2.74 -12.23 -17.43
N ALA A 105 2.01 -13.00 -16.61
CA ALA A 105 0.78 -12.54 -15.96
C ALA A 105 1.04 -11.34 -15.03
N LEU A 106 2.04 -11.43 -14.15
CA LEU A 106 2.41 -10.33 -13.25
C LEU A 106 2.87 -9.10 -14.04
N THR A 107 3.68 -9.29 -15.09
CA THR A 107 4.16 -8.20 -15.94
C THR A 107 3.02 -7.49 -16.66
N LYS A 108 2.07 -8.23 -17.25
CA LYS A 108 0.85 -7.69 -17.88
C LYS A 108 0.05 -6.83 -16.89
N GLN A 109 0.03 -7.23 -15.63
CA GLN A 109 -0.68 -6.52 -14.56
C GLN A 109 0.12 -5.32 -13.97
N GLY A 110 1.24 -4.97 -14.60
CA GLY A 110 2.05 -3.79 -14.28
C GLY A 110 3.07 -3.98 -13.17
N TYR A 111 3.38 -5.22 -12.77
CA TYR A 111 4.51 -5.49 -11.87
C TYR A 111 5.83 -5.30 -12.62
N THR A 112 6.87 -4.93 -11.87
CA THR A 112 8.25 -5.16 -12.28
C THR A 112 8.80 -6.22 -11.35
N ILE A 113 9.08 -7.40 -11.90
CA ILE A 113 9.76 -8.47 -11.17
C ILE A 113 11.22 -8.06 -10.95
N VAL A 114 11.71 -8.29 -9.74
CA VAL A 114 13.07 -7.96 -9.31
C VAL A 114 13.74 -9.23 -8.83
N GLY A 115 14.89 -9.56 -9.44
CA GLY A 115 15.54 -10.84 -9.23
C GLY A 115 14.64 -12.01 -9.62
N SER A 116 14.69 -13.07 -8.83
CA SER A 116 14.00 -14.33 -9.01
C SER A 116 12.71 -14.46 -8.18
N HIS A 117 12.47 -13.58 -7.20
CA HIS A 117 11.37 -13.75 -6.23
C HIS A 117 10.74 -12.46 -5.67
N SER A 118 11.20 -11.29 -6.10
CA SER A 118 10.73 -9.99 -5.57
C SER A 118 9.95 -9.20 -6.62
N GLY A 119 9.25 -8.15 -6.21
CA GLY A 119 8.53 -7.30 -7.16
C GLY A 119 8.17 -5.92 -6.63
N VAL A 120 8.00 -4.97 -7.55
CA VAL A 120 7.54 -3.61 -7.28
C VAL A 120 6.43 -3.21 -8.25
N LYS A 121 5.44 -2.48 -7.74
CA LYS A 121 4.33 -1.96 -8.55
C LYS A 121 3.98 -0.55 -8.09
N ILE A 122 3.52 0.29 -9.03
CA ILE A 122 2.99 1.60 -8.68
C ILE A 122 1.57 1.44 -8.14
N CYS A 123 1.35 1.88 -6.90
CA CYS A 123 0.04 1.80 -6.27
C CYS A 123 -0.98 2.66 -7.03
N ARG A 124 -2.24 2.22 -7.06
CA ARG A 124 -3.36 3.00 -7.59
C ARG A 124 -3.43 4.40 -6.95
N TRP A 125 -3.21 4.47 -5.64
CA TRP A 125 -3.26 5.72 -4.89
C TRP A 125 -2.06 6.63 -5.15
N THR A 126 -0.89 6.09 -5.51
CA THR A 126 0.23 6.91 -6.01
C THR A 126 -0.17 7.62 -7.30
N LYS A 127 -0.80 6.91 -8.25
CA LYS A 127 -1.30 7.52 -9.49
C LYS A 127 -2.37 8.60 -9.22
N SER A 128 -3.24 8.36 -8.25
CA SER A 128 -4.29 9.31 -7.82
C SER A 128 -3.68 10.57 -7.18
N ALA A 129 -2.78 10.37 -6.21
CA ALA A 129 -2.09 11.45 -5.50
C ALA A 129 -1.24 12.29 -6.46
N LEU A 130 -0.51 11.68 -7.40
CA LEU A 130 0.23 12.42 -8.44
C LEU A 130 -0.66 13.38 -9.24
N ARG A 131 -1.97 13.11 -9.35
CA ARG A 131 -2.95 13.93 -10.07
C ARG A 131 -3.75 14.89 -9.19
N GLY A 132 -3.46 14.97 -7.89
CA GLY A 132 -4.26 15.74 -6.95
C GLY A 132 -5.67 15.19 -6.73
N ARG A 133 -5.88 13.87 -6.92
CA ARG A 133 -7.20 13.23 -6.88
C ARG A 133 -7.48 12.44 -5.60
N GLY A 134 -6.66 12.64 -4.56
CA GLY A 134 -6.75 11.93 -3.30
C GLY A 134 -5.58 10.95 -3.09
N SER A 135 -5.06 10.93 -1.87
CA SER A 135 -4.19 9.88 -1.34
C SER A 135 -4.99 8.71 -0.77
N CYS A 136 -4.33 7.59 -0.46
CA CYS A 136 -4.96 6.50 0.28
C CYS A 136 -5.27 6.91 1.73
N TYR A 137 -6.12 6.13 2.39
CA TYR A 137 -6.50 6.31 3.80
C TYR A 137 -5.32 6.44 4.77
N LYS A 138 -4.14 5.88 4.44
CA LYS A 138 -2.95 6.00 5.29
C LYS A 138 -2.40 7.43 5.37
N PHE A 139 -2.79 8.31 4.45
CA PHE A 139 -2.51 9.73 4.58
C PHE A 139 -3.30 10.32 5.76
N SER A 140 -4.61 10.07 5.82
CA SER A 140 -5.49 10.49 6.91
C SER A 140 -5.08 9.88 8.24
N PHE A 141 -4.70 8.59 8.26
CA PHE A 141 -4.40 7.90 9.51
C PHE A 141 -2.99 8.16 10.04
N TYR A 142 -1.98 8.24 9.16
CA TYR A 142 -0.57 8.21 9.57
C TYR A 142 0.31 9.25 8.86
N GLY A 143 -0.28 10.14 8.05
CA GLY A 143 0.47 11.16 7.30
C GLY A 143 1.25 10.62 6.10
N ILE A 144 0.96 9.41 5.61
CA ILE A 144 1.67 8.80 4.47
C ILE A 144 1.20 9.43 3.15
N LYS A 145 2.03 10.28 2.55
CA LYS A 145 1.79 10.81 1.21
C LYS A 145 1.94 9.71 0.17
N SER A 146 0.85 9.38 -0.54
CA SER A 146 0.82 8.21 -1.44
C SER A 146 1.76 8.33 -2.65
N HIS A 147 2.05 9.55 -3.11
CA HIS A 147 3.03 9.78 -4.19
C HIS A 147 4.49 9.61 -3.76
N LEU A 148 4.75 9.46 -2.45
CA LEU A 148 6.08 9.19 -1.87
C LEU A 148 6.23 7.74 -1.37
N CYS A 149 5.24 6.89 -1.66
CA CYS A 149 5.18 5.50 -1.21
C CYS A 149 5.58 4.54 -2.33
N MET A 150 6.57 3.70 -2.05
CA MET A 150 6.94 2.55 -2.87
C MET A 150 6.23 1.30 -2.35
N GLU A 151 5.45 0.64 -3.21
CA GLU A 151 4.78 -0.62 -2.88
C GLU A 151 5.55 -1.80 -3.50
N THR A 152 6.07 -2.67 -2.64
CA THR A 152 6.96 -3.77 -3.03
C THR A 152 6.76 -5.02 -2.17
N THR A 153 7.40 -6.12 -2.56
CA THR A 153 7.54 -7.33 -1.77
C THR A 153 8.90 -7.99 -2.07
N PRO A 154 9.63 -8.45 -1.04
CA PRO A 154 10.80 -9.31 -1.22
C PRO A 154 10.42 -10.79 -1.40
N SER A 155 9.14 -11.14 -1.37
CA SER A 155 8.64 -12.51 -1.58
C SER A 155 7.29 -12.49 -2.28
N LEU A 156 7.25 -12.95 -3.53
CA LEU A 156 6.01 -13.14 -4.28
C LEU A 156 5.22 -14.36 -3.78
N SER A 157 5.83 -15.23 -2.96
CA SER A 157 5.18 -16.42 -2.42
C SER A 157 4.42 -16.14 -1.12
N CYS A 158 3.28 -16.82 -0.93
CA CYS A 158 2.45 -16.77 0.27
C CYS A 158 2.17 -18.16 0.85
N SER A 159 1.93 -18.23 2.15
CA SER A 159 1.45 -19.42 2.86
C SER A 159 -0.08 -19.56 2.88
N ASN A 160 -0.81 -18.61 2.29
CA ASN A 160 -2.28 -18.56 2.25
C ASN A 160 -2.80 -18.46 0.81
N LYS A 161 -3.99 -19.01 0.55
CA LYS A 161 -4.72 -18.89 -0.73
C LYS A 161 -6.06 -18.14 -0.51
N CYS A 162 -6.01 -16.96 0.13
CA CYS A 162 -7.21 -16.25 0.55
C CYS A 162 -8.22 -16.02 -0.58
N VAL A 163 -9.51 -16.10 -0.28
CA VAL A 163 -10.61 -15.94 -1.26
C VAL A 163 -10.62 -14.54 -1.87
N PHE A 164 -10.27 -13.52 -1.09
CA PHE A 164 -10.20 -12.11 -1.52
C PHE A 164 -8.82 -11.73 -2.07
N CYS A 165 -7.84 -12.63 -2.05
CA CYS A 165 -6.56 -12.36 -2.70
C CYS A 165 -6.77 -12.43 -4.21
N TRP A 166 -6.89 -11.26 -4.82
CA TRP A 166 -7.07 -11.00 -6.25
C TRP A 166 -6.01 -11.59 -7.21
N ARG A 167 -5.10 -12.41 -6.70
CA ARG A 167 -4.04 -13.12 -7.43
C ARG A 167 -4.18 -14.63 -7.31
N HIS A 168 -5.36 -15.10 -6.90
CA HIS A 168 -5.71 -16.52 -6.78
C HIS A 168 -5.23 -17.28 -8.02
N GLY A 169 -4.42 -18.32 -7.83
CA GLY A 169 -3.90 -19.18 -8.90
C GLY A 169 -2.66 -18.68 -9.67
N THR A 170 -2.27 -17.40 -9.55
CA THR A 170 -1.12 -16.87 -10.32
C THR A 170 0.19 -16.80 -9.53
N ASN A 171 0.11 -16.61 -8.21
CA ASN A 171 1.30 -16.51 -7.38
C ASN A 171 1.81 -17.87 -6.91
N PRO A 172 3.13 -18.02 -6.76
CA PRO A 172 3.72 -19.15 -6.06
C PRO A 172 3.21 -19.25 -4.62
N VAL A 173 3.06 -20.46 -4.11
CA VAL A 173 2.70 -20.68 -2.70
C VAL A 173 3.69 -21.65 -2.05
N GLY A 174 3.88 -21.51 -0.74
CA GLY A 174 4.79 -22.35 0.02
C GLY A 174 4.70 -22.11 1.51
N THR A 175 5.02 -23.16 2.28
CA THR A 175 5.13 -23.12 3.75
C THR A 175 6.60 -23.04 4.21
N THR A 176 7.54 -23.34 3.31
CA THR A 176 8.99 -23.25 3.53
C THR A 176 9.69 -22.66 2.31
N TRP A 177 10.82 -21.96 2.54
CA TRP A 177 11.57 -21.33 1.45
C TRP A 177 12.38 -22.37 0.67
N ARG A 178 12.00 -22.63 -0.58
CA ARG A 178 12.65 -23.62 -1.46
C ARG A 178 13.30 -23.05 -2.72
N TRP A 179 13.26 -21.73 -2.88
CA TRP A 179 13.73 -21.06 -4.09
C TRP A 179 15.14 -20.51 -3.92
N LYS A 180 15.73 -20.09 -5.04
CA LYS A 180 16.91 -19.21 -5.04
C LYS A 180 16.63 -18.01 -4.14
N VAL A 181 17.62 -17.62 -3.34
CA VAL A 181 17.56 -16.45 -2.46
C VAL A 181 18.45 -15.37 -3.06
N ASP A 182 17.86 -14.28 -3.52
CA ASP A 182 18.59 -13.11 -4.00
C ASP A 182 19.05 -12.25 -2.82
N PRO A 183 20.23 -11.61 -2.90
CA PRO A 183 20.73 -10.72 -1.84
C PRO A 183 19.83 -9.48 -1.62
N PRO A 184 19.69 -9.00 -0.38
CA PRO A 184 18.80 -7.88 -0.06
C PRO A 184 19.23 -6.56 -0.74
N GLU A 185 20.52 -6.34 -0.99
CA GLU A 185 21.05 -5.17 -1.69
C GLU A 185 20.61 -5.13 -3.16
N GLU A 186 20.62 -6.28 -3.83
CA GLU A 186 20.17 -6.41 -5.23
C GLU A 186 18.67 -6.17 -5.34
N ILE A 187 17.90 -6.74 -4.40
CA ILE A 187 16.45 -6.51 -4.31
C ILE A 187 16.18 -5.03 -4.08
N PHE A 188 16.82 -4.42 -3.08
CA PHE A 188 16.63 -3.00 -2.74
C PHE A 188 16.92 -2.08 -3.93
N LYS A 189 18.06 -2.27 -4.59
CA LYS A 189 18.41 -1.52 -5.80
C LYS A 189 17.35 -1.70 -6.89
N GLY A 190 16.97 -2.95 -7.18
CA GLY A 190 16.01 -3.26 -8.24
C GLY A 190 14.61 -2.70 -7.99
N VAL A 191 14.12 -2.73 -6.73
CA VAL A 191 12.78 -2.19 -6.41
C VAL A 191 12.77 -0.66 -6.45
N VAL A 192 13.84 0.00 -6.01
CA VAL A 192 13.99 1.46 -6.10
C VAL A 192 14.06 1.91 -7.56
N GLU A 193 14.91 1.28 -8.38
CA GLU A 193 15.00 1.57 -9.81
C GLU A 193 13.69 1.30 -10.54
N GLY A 194 13.03 0.18 -10.22
CA GLY A 194 11.72 -0.18 -10.77
C GLY A 194 10.63 0.81 -10.39
N HIS A 195 10.62 1.31 -9.15
CA HIS A 195 9.70 2.35 -8.70
C HIS A 195 9.91 3.65 -9.46
N TYR A 196 11.14 4.18 -9.52
CA TYR A 196 11.43 5.43 -10.21
C TYR A 196 11.17 5.35 -11.72
N ARG A 197 11.43 4.20 -12.36
CA ARG A 197 11.06 3.98 -13.76
C ARG A 197 9.56 4.14 -13.97
N LYS A 198 8.73 3.57 -13.09
CA LYS A 198 7.26 3.70 -13.14
C LYS A 198 6.81 5.12 -12.82
N ILE A 199 7.46 5.83 -11.90
CA ILE A 199 7.19 7.26 -11.67
C ILE A 199 7.52 8.07 -12.92
N LYS A 200 8.67 7.86 -13.58
CA LYS A 200 9.05 8.54 -14.83
C LYS A 200 8.00 8.38 -15.93
N MET A 201 7.35 7.21 -16.03
CA MET A 201 6.24 6.97 -16.97
C MET A 201 5.00 7.82 -16.71
N MET A 202 4.85 8.41 -15.52
CA MET A 202 3.76 9.34 -15.21
C MET A 202 3.99 10.75 -15.79
N LYS A 203 5.16 11.03 -16.37
CA LYS A 203 5.46 12.31 -17.01
C LYS A 203 4.54 12.54 -18.21
N GLY A 204 3.89 13.70 -18.24
CA GLY A 204 2.98 14.09 -19.34
C GLY A 204 1.61 13.40 -19.31
N VAL A 205 1.32 12.61 -18.28
CA VAL A 205 -0.01 12.04 -18.05
C VAL A 205 -0.97 13.18 -17.61
N PRO A 206 -2.16 13.35 -18.24
CA PRO A 206 -3.02 14.52 -18.00
C PRO A 206 -3.42 14.73 -16.54
N GLY A 207 -3.23 15.93 -16.00
CA GLY A 207 -3.58 16.26 -14.62
C GLY A 207 -2.54 15.86 -13.57
N VAL A 208 -1.41 15.24 -13.96
CA VAL A 208 -0.29 15.08 -13.02
C VAL A 208 0.23 16.46 -12.62
N ARG A 209 0.34 16.69 -11.31
CA ARG A 209 0.82 17.97 -10.76
C ARG A 209 2.34 17.99 -10.72
N ALA A 210 2.93 19.09 -11.16
CA ALA A 210 4.39 19.24 -11.28
C ALA A 210 5.11 19.15 -9.92
N ASP A 211 4.51 19.75 -8.88
CA ASP A 211 5.00 19.69 -7.49
C ASP A 211 5.12 18.24 -7.01
N ARG A 212 4.03 17.47 -7.03
CA ARG A 212 4.01 16.08 -6.58
C ARG A 212 4.86 15.15 -7.43
N PHE A 213 4.93 15.40 -8.74
CA PHE A 213 5.80 14.63 -9.64
C PHE A 213 7.28 14.82 -9.29
N SER A 214 7.70 16.06 -8.97
CA SER A 214 9.08 16.33 -8.54
C SER A 214 9.41 15.64 -7.22
N GLU A 215 8.49 15.67 -6.25
CA GLU A 215 8.68 15.03 -4.95
C GLU A 215 8.75 13.50 -5.05
N ALA A 216 8.02 12.89 -6.00
CA ALA A 216 7.89 11.44 -6.14
C ALA A 216 9.21 10.71 -6.49
N PHE A 217 10.26 11.43 -6.91
CA PHE A 217 11.60 10.88 -7.08
C PHE A 217 12.41 10.78 -5.77
N LYS A 218 11.75 11.02 -4.64
CA LYS A 218 12.29 10.76 -3.30
C LYS A 218 11.33 9.86 -2.53
N ILE A 219 11.57 8.56 -2.59
CA ILE A 219 10.80 7.58 -1.79
C ILE A 219 10.96 7.94 -0.31
N ARG A 220 9.84 8.06 0.40
CA ARG A 220 9.83 8.28 1.86
C ARG A 220 9.27 7.10 2.63
N HIS A 221 8.43 6.30 1.98
CA HIS A 221 7.72 5.20 2.59
C HIS A 221 7.81 3.95 1.73
N CYS A 222 7.96 2.79 2.36
CA CYS A 222 7.92 1.49 1.71
C CYS A 222 6.79 0.65 2.32
N ALA A 223 5.79 0.35 1.49
CA ALA A 223 4.75 -0.60 1.81
C ALA A 223 5.20 -2.00 1.37
N LEU A 224 5.59 -2.82 2.35
CA LEU A 224 5.87 -4.24 2.19
C LEU A 224 4.55 -4.99 2.28
N SER A 225 3.74 -4.86 1.24
CA SER A 225 2.35 -5.34 1.22
C SER A 225 1.81 -5.56 -0.19
N LEU A 226 2.67 -5.67 -1.19
CA LEU A 226 2.25 -5.75 -2.58
C LEU A 226 1.51 -7.07 -2.90
N VAL A 227 2.19 -8.19 -2.68
CA VAL A 227 1.70 -9.55 -2.90
C VAL A 227 2.66 -10.52 -2.20
N GLY A 228 2.23 -11.75 -1.96
CA GLY A 228 3.01 -12.73 -1.21
C GLY A 228 3.07 -12.39 0.29
N GLU A 229 4.07 -12.93 0.96
CA GLU A 229 4.30 -12.77 2.39
C GLU A 229 5.73 -12.24 2.63
N PRO A 230 5.92 -10.92 2.88
CA PRO A 230 7.23 -10.30 3.02
C PRO A 230 8.08 -10.92 4.12
N ILE A 231 7.48 -11.32 5.24
CA ILE A 231 8.22 -11.87 6.40
C ILE A 231 8.82 -13.25 6.11
N PHE A 232 8.40 -13.89 5.01
CA PHE A 232 8.90 -15.17 4.57
C PHE A 232 10.29 -15.07 3.92
N TYR A 233 10.71 -13.88 3.49
CA TYR A 233 12.04 -13.66 2.93
C TYR A 233 13.12 -13.87 4.01
N PRO A 234 14.13 -14.74 3.77
CA PRO A 234 15.14 -15.07 4.79
C PRO A 234 15.94 -13.88 5.34
N TYR A 235 16.16 -12.84 4.53
CA TYR A 235 16.94 -11.65 4.91
C TYR A 235 16.06 -10.40 5.08
N ILE A 236 14.85 -10.58 5.64
CA ILE A 236 13.90 -9.49 5.82
C ILE A 236 14.44 -8.37 6.73
N ASN A 237 15.23 -8.70 7.75
CA ASN A 237 15.79 -7.72 8.67
C ASN A 237 16.88 -6.86 7.99
N GLU A 238 17.71 -7.48 7.16
CA GLU A 238 18.73 -6.81 6.34
C GLU A 238 18.05 -5.89 5.31
N PHE A 239 16.98 -6.36 4.68
CA PHE A 239 16.20 -5.53 3.76
C PHE A 239 15.55 -4.32 4.45
N LEU A 240 15.00 -4.51 5.67
CA LEU A 240 14.49 -3.43 6.50
C LEU A 240 15.60 -2.43 6.86
N HIS A 241 16.80 -2.92 7.20
CA HIS A 241 17.96 -2.07 7.48
C HIS A 241 18.36 -1.21 6.28
N LEU A 242 18.34 -1.74 5.05
CA LEU A 242 18.62 -0.98 3.83
C LEU A 242 17.59 0.14 3.60
N LEU A 243 16.30 -0.15 3.82
CA LEU A 243 15.24 0.85 3.77
C LEU A 243 15.49 1.97 4.78
N HIS A 244 15.73 1.63 6.04
CA HIS A 244 15.89 2.60 7.12
C HIS A 244 17.16 3.44 6.99
N SER A 245 18.27 2.82 6.58
CA SER A 245 19.53 3.53 6.30
C SER A 245 19.38 4.54 5.16
N SER A 246 18.42 4.29 4.24
CA SER A 246 18.04 5.22 3.17
C SER A 246 16.95 6.22 3.59
N LYS A 247 16.60 6.29 4.88
CA LYS A 247 15.52 7.12 5.44
C LYS A 247 14.14 6.85 4.80
N ILE A 248 13.88 5.60 4.45
CA ILE A 248 12.60 5.11 3.93
C ILE A 248 11.88 4.34 5.04
N SER A 249 10.73 4.83 5.50
CA SER A 249 9.98 4.19 6.59
C SER A 249 9.33 2.90 6.12
N SER A 250 9.26 1.86 6.95
CA SER A 250 8.76 0.54 6.56
C SER A 250 7.39 0.21 7.17
N PHE A 251 6.49 -0.28 6.32
CA PHE A 251 5.16 -0.74 6.68
C PHE A 251 5.03 -2.20 6.24
N LEU A 252 5.28 -3.13 7.17
CA LEU A 252 5.29 -4.57 6.89
C LEU A 252 3.95 -5.18 7.25
N VAL A 253 3.34 -5.89 6.29
CA VAL A 253 2.09 -6.63 6.48
C VAL A 253 2.38 -8.12 6.42
N CYS A 254 1.92 -8.88 7.43
CA CYS A 254 1.96 -10.34 7.41
C CYS A 254 0.59 -10.96 7.74
N ASN A 255 0.45 -12.25 7.41
CA ASN A 255 -0.76 -13.06 7.52
C ASN A 255 -0.84 -13.92 8.80
N ALA A 256 0.06 -13.70 9.76
CA ALA A 256 0.16 -14.45 11.02
C ALA A 256 0.37 -15.99 10.88
N GLN A 257 1.12 -16.44 9.87
CA GLN A 257 1.49 -17.86 9.72
C GLN A 257 2.96 -18.18 10.05
N HIS A 258 3.78 -17.16 10.30
CA HIS A 258 5.23 -17.28 10.48
C HIS A 258 5.69 -16.76 11.86
N PRO A 259 5.34 -17.45 12.97
CA PRO A 259 5.61 -16.95 14.33
C PRO A 259 7.11 -16.82 14.62
N ALA A 260 7.95 -17.73 14.15
CA ALA A 260 9.40 -17.65 14.37
C ALA A 260 10.01 -16.40 13.71
N GLN A 261 9.65 -16.14 12.45
CA GLN A 261 10.08 -14.96 11.72
C GLN A 261 9.50 -13.68 12.33
N LEU A 262 8.24 -13.72 12.79
CA LEU A 262 7.62 -12.60 13.50
C LEU A 262 8.34 -12.29 14.79
N ALA A 263 8.71 -13.29 15.60
CA ALA A 263 9.46 -13.09 16.84
C ALA A 263 10.86 -12.47 16.57
N ALA A 264 11.55 -12.95 15.54
CA ALA A 264 12.87 -12.48 15.12
C ALA A 264 12.86 -11.15 14.36
N LEU A 265 11.68 -10.59 14.04
CA LEU A 265 11.57 -9.36 13.29
C LEU A 265 12.12 -8.17 14.07
N GLY A 266 13.06 -7.45 13.44
CA GLY A 266 13.61 -6.19 13.91
C GLY A 266 12.62 -5.03 13.79
N HIS A 267 13.06 -3.80 14.06
CA HIS A 267 12.18 -2.64 13.99
C HIS A 267 11.55 -2.48 12.60
N THR A 268 10.27 -2.16 12.59
CA THR A 268 9.56 -1.57 11.45
C THR A 268 8.99 -0.23 11.90
N THR A 269 8.69 0.68 10.96
CA THR A 269 8.01 1.92 11.34
C THR A 269 6.60 1.62 11.84
N GLN A 270 5.91 0.68 11.19
CA GLN A 270 4.63 0.15 11.62
C GLN A 270 4.47 -1.31 11.16
N LEU A 271 4.06 -2.20 12.07
CA LEU A 271 3.87 -3.63 11.85
C LEU A 271 2.38 -3.97 11.77
N TYR A 272 1.98 -4.62 10.70
CA TYR A 272 0.61 -5.02 10.43
C TYR A 272 0.47 -6.53 10.46
N VAL A 273 -0.58 -7.00 11.14
CA VAL A 273 -1.11 -8.35 10.95
C VAL A 273 -2.50 -8.24 10.33
N SER A 274 -2.72 -8.97 9.25
CA SER A 274 -4.06 -9.10 8.66
C SER A 274 -4.88 -10.08 9.51
N ILE A 275 -6.03 -9.63 9.98
CA ILE A 275 -6.96 -10.39 10.82
C ILE A 275 -8.26 -10.51 10.03
N ASP A 276 -8.35 -11.53 9.19
CA ASP A 276 -9.44 -11.65 8.22
C ASP A 276 -10.58 -12.58 8.71
N ALA A 277 -10.42 -13.19 9.89
CA ALA A 277 -11.46 -13.96 10.57
C ALA A 277 -11.25 -13.99 12.08
N SER A 278 -12.35 -14.11 12.82
CA SER A 278 -12.35 -14.16 14.29
C SER A 278 -12.15 -15.56 14.90
N ASN A 279 -12.34 -16.64 14.13
CA ASN A 279 -12.27 -18.02 14.63
C ASN A 279 -11.63 -18.98 13.60
N LYS A 280 -11.26 -20.19 14.06
CA LYS A 280 -10.56 -21.21 13.26
C LYS A 280 -11.28 -21.59 11.97
N ASP A 281 -12.60 -21.75 12.01
CA ASP A 281 -13.38 -22.20 10.86
C ASP A 281 -13.56 -21.08 9.84
N SER A 282 -13.86 -19.85 10.29
CA SER A 282 -13.91 -18.67 9.42
C SER A 282 -12.54 -18.42 8.76
N LEU A 283 -11.44 -18.54 9.52
CA LEU A 283 -10.08 -18.35 9.00
C LEU A 283 -9.75 -19.39 7.91
N LYS A 284 -10.09 -20.66 8.14
CA LYS A 284 -9.89 -21.72 7.16
C LYS A 284 -10.65 -21.46 5.85
N LYS A 285 -11.89 -20.94 5.95
CA LYS A 285 -12.73 -20.65 4.78
C LYS A 285 -12.22 -19.45 3.99
N ILE A 286 -11.86 -18.38 4.69
CA ILE A 286 -11.51 -17.10 4.06
C ILE A 286 -10.05 -17.04 3.61
N ASP A 287 -9.11 -17.47 4.44
CA ASP A 287 -7.68 -17.34 4.17
C ASP A 287 -7.08 -18.57 3.48
N ARG A 288 -7.74 -19.72 3.59
CA ARG A 288 -7.29 -21.00 3.03
C ARG A 288 -5.78 -21.22 3.28
N PRO A 289 -5.33 -21.20 4.55
CA PRO A 289 -3.92 -21.35 4.89
C PRO A 289 -3.41 -22.74 4.53
N LEU A 290 -2.14 -22.83 4.14
CA LEU A 290 -1.48 -24.09 3.75
C LEU A 290 -0.95 -24.89 4.95
N HIS A 291 -0.63 -24.21 6.06
CA HIS A 291 -0.18 -24.87 7.28
C HIS A 291 -1.30 -25.70 7.91
N ARG A 292 -1.00 -26.91 8.37
CA ARG A 292 -1.99 -27.76 9.08
C ARG A 292 -2.33 -27.21 10.47
N ASP A 293 -1.35 -26.58 11.11
CA ASP A 293 -1.36 -25.91 12.41
C ASP A 293 -1.62 -24.40 12.29
N PHE A 294 -2.34 -23.97 11.23
CA PHE A 294 -2.52 -22.56 10.89
C PHE A 294 -3.15 -21.71 12.01
N TRP A 295 -4.06 -22.30 12.80
CA TRP A 295 -4.75 -21.58 13.86
C TRP A 295 -3.85 -21.40 15.08
N GLU A 296 -3.09 -22.43 15.41
CA GLU A 296 -2.13 -22.40 16.51
C GLU A 296 -1.01 -21.39 16.19
N ARG A 297 -0.52 -21.35 14.94
CA ARG A 297 0.40 -20.32 14.43
C ARG A 297 -0.17 -18.92 14.53
N PHE A 298 -1.43 -18.76 14.11
CA PHE A 298 -2.15 -17.50 14.16
C PHE A 298 -2.22 -16.97 15.60
N GLN A 299 -2.67 -17.81 16.53
CA GLN A 299 -2.76 -17.47 17.95
C GLN A 299 -1.39 -17.11 18.54
N GLN A 300 -0.34 -17.87 18.20
CA GLN A 300 1.03 -17.58 18.63
C GLN A 300 1.55 -16.24 18.09
N CYS A 301 1.22 -15.88 16.84
CA CYS A 301 1.58 -14.58 16.28
C CYS A 301 0.91 -13.42 17.04
N LEU A 302 -0.32 -13.60 17.54
CA LEU A 302 -0.99 -12.58 18.36
C LEU A 302 -0.32 -12.41 19.73
N ASP A 303 0.16 -13.49 20.34
CA ASP A 303 0.94 -13.42 21.58
C ASP A 303 2.27 -12.68 21.36
N ILE A 304 2.97 -12.98 20.27
CA ILE A 304 4.21 -12.28 19.88
C ILE A 304 3.94 -10.79 19.64
N LEU A 305 2.82 -10.43 18.99
CA LEU A 305 2.46 -9.03 18.80
C LEU A 305 2.20 -8.30 20.12
N ARG A 306 1.57 -8.95 21.09
CA ARG A 306 1.37 -8.38 22.43
C ARG A 306 2.70 -8.09 23.12
N GLU A 307 3.67 -8.98 22.99
CA GLU A 307 5.03 -8.78 23.51
C GLU A 307 5.73 -7.60 22.79
N LYS A 308 5.61 -7.55 21.45
CA LYS A 308 6.23 -6.51 20.62
C LYS A 308 5.55 -5.14 20.66
N ARG A 309 4.32 -5.00 21.18
CA ARG A 309 3.55 -3.73 21.17
C ARG A 309 4.22 -2.53 21.89
N ASN A 310 5.26 -2.80 22.67
CA ASN A 310 6.06 -1.78 23.36
C ASN A 310 7.31 -1.35 22.55
N GLN A 311 7.67 -2.09 21.50
CA GLN A 311 8.81 -1.82 20.62
C GLN A 311 8.36 -1.46 19.19
N HIS A 312 7.18 -1.95 18.79
CA HIS A 312 6.61 -1.76 17.47
C HIS A 312 5.26 -1.07 17.57
N ARG A 313 5.01 -0.13 16.66
CA ARG A 313 3.67 0.38 16.40
C ARG A 313 2.88 -0.69 15.66
N THR A 314 2.02 -1.41 16.38
CA THR A 314 1.30 -2.60 15.89
C THR A 314 -0.10 -2.27 15.40
N VAL A 315 -0.52 -2.91 14.32
CA VAL A 315 -1.83 -2.72 13.69
C VAL A 315 -2.48 -4.07 13.40
N PHE A 316 -3.71 -4.26 13.85
CA PHE A 316 -4.60 -5.26 13.28
C PHE A 316 -5.33 -4.65 12.11
N ARG A 317 -5.25 -5.29 10.94
CA ARG A 317 -6.02 -4.86 9.77
C ARG A 317 -7.09 -5.91 9.45
N LEU A 318 -8.33 -5.53 9.67
CA LEU A 318 -9.51 -6.36 9.45
C LEU A 318 -10.05 -6.08 8.05
N THR A 319 -10.09 -7.09 7.20
CA THR A 319 -10.72 -6.99 5.88
C THR A 319 -12.16 -7.51 5.97
N LEU A 320 -13.13 -6.60 6.00
CA LEU A 320 -14.55 -6.95 6.08
C LEU A 320 -15.09 -7.38 4.72
N VAL A 321 -15.66 -8.58 4.70
CA VAL A 321 -16.27 -9.24 3.56
C VAL A 321 -17.70 -9.62 3.94
N LYS A 322 -18.67 -8.99 3.29
CA LYS A 322 -20.09 -9.22 3.56
C LYS A 322 -20.47 -10.68 3.27
N GLY A 323 -21.21 -11.28 4.21
CA GLY A 323 -21.58 -12.70 4.18
C GLY A 323 -20.47 -13.67 4.59
N PHE A 324 -19.30 -13.16 5.01
CA PHE A 324 -18.20 -14.00 5.51
C PHE A 324 -17.84 -13.67 6.96
N ASN A 325 -17.59 -12.40 7.29
CA ASN A 325 -16.96 -12.04 8.57
C ASN A 325 -17.45 -10.69 9.16
N ILE A 326 -18.71 -10.32 8.90
CA ILE A 326 -19.33 -9.09 9.43
C ILE A 326 -20.39 -9.42 10.49
N GLU A 327 -21.29 -10.35 10.17
CA GLU A 327 -22.42 -10.73 11.05
C GLU A 327 -21.91 -11.59 12.21
N ASP A 328 -22.33 -11.27 13.44
CA ASP A 328 -22.07 -12.01 14.68
C ASP A 328 -20.59 -12.26 15.05
N GLU A 329 -19.62 -11.64 14.37
CA GLU A 329 -18.19 -11.82 14.63
C GLU A 329 -17.58 -10.75 15.56
N VAL A 330 -18.32 -9.69 15.92
CA VAL A 330 -17.78 -8.55 16.72
C VAL A 330 -17.12 -9.01 18.02
N GLN A 331 -17.76 -9.93 18.75
CA GLN A 331 -17.20 -10.48 19.99
C GLN A 331 -15.90 -11.25 19.74
N GLY A 332 -15.85 -12.06 18.68
CA GLY A 332 -14.66 -12.81 18.32
C GLY A 332 -13.51 -11.90 17.89
N TYR A 333 -13.76 -10.84 17.12
CA TYR A 333 -12.73 -9.83 16.83
C TYR A 333 -12.28 -9.09 18.09
N ALA A 334 -13.19 -8.77 19.01
CA ALA A 334 -12.83 -8.19 20.30
C ALA A 334 -11.96 -9.14 21.14
N ASP A 335 -12.20 -10.46 21.12
CA ASP A 335 -11.32 -11.47 21.75
C ASP A 335 -9.90 -11.41 21.19
N LEU A 336 -9.77 -11.29 19.87
CA LEU A 336 -8.45 -11.17 19.22
C LEU A 336 -7.76 -9.86 19.60
N VAL A 337 -8.48 -8.73 19.60
CA VAL A 337 -7.95 -7.42 20.01
C VAL A 337 -7.50 -7.45 21.47
N GLU A 338 -8.27 -8.06 22.36
CA GLU A 338 -7.92 -8.25 23.78
C GLU A 338 -6.66 -9.11 23.96
N LYS A 339 -6.49 -10.14 23.11
CA LYS A 339 -5.30 -10.99 23.12
C LYS A 339 -4.06 -10.20 22.69
N GLY A 340 -4.10 -9.54 21.53
CA GLY A 340 -2.92 -8.89 20.94
C GLY A 340 -2.63 -7.47 21.41
N LEU A 341 -3.64 -6.75 21.91
CA LEU A 341 -3.57 -5.35 22.33
C LEU A 341 -2.79 -4.45 21.34
N PRO A 342 -3.15 -4.43 20.04
CA PRO A 342 -2.43 -3.65 19.04
C PRO A 342 -2.56 -2.15 19.33
N CYS A 343 -1.64 -1.33 18.82
CA CYS A 343 -1.77 0.12 18.91
C CYS A 343 -3.02 0.61 18.15
N PHE A 344 -3.32 -0.02 17.02
CA PHE A 344 -4.43 0.35 16.14
C PHE A 344 -5.18 -0.87 15.59
N VAL A 345 -6.45 -0.65 15.29
CA VAL A 345 -7.31 -1.58 14.57
C VAL A 345 -7.86 -0.84 13.35
N GLU A 346 -7.35 -1.18 12.17
CA GLU A 346 -7.86 -0.72 10.88
C GLU A 346 -9.00 -1.66 10.45
N VAL A 347 -10.20 -1.11 10.32
CA VAL A 347 -11.35 -1.86 9.79
C VAL A 347 -11.59 -1.38 8.37
N LYS A 348 -11.52 -2.28 7.39
CA LYS A 348 -11.57 -1.94 5.98
C LYS A 348 -12.50 -2.86 5.20
N GLY A 349 -13.41 -2.28 4.42
CA GLY A 349 -14.21 -3.03 3.46
C GLY A 349 -13.36 -3.64 2.35
N VAL A 350 -13.62 -4.91 2.01
CA VAL A 350 -12.95 -5.59 0.90
C VAL A 350 -13.19 -4.83 -0.40
N THR A 351 -12.15 -4.69 -1.21
CA THR A 351 -12.29 -4.15 -2.57
C THR A 351 -12.40 -5.31 -3.55
N TYR A 352 -13.50 -5.41 -4.28
CA TYR A 352 -13.63 -6.43 -5.32
C TYR A 352 -12.70 -6.12 -6.49
N CYS A 353 -11.89 -7.11 -6.87
CA CYS A 353 -10.86 -6.95 -7.90
C CYS A 353 -11.27 -7.47 -9.29
N GLY A 354 -12.52 -7.94 -9.46
CA GLY A 354 -13.06 -8.20 -10.79
C GLY A 354 -12.57 -9.47 -11.50
N THR A 355 -11.74 -10.31 -10.88
CA THR A 355 -11.20 -11.50 -11.54
C THR A 355 -12.22 -12.64 -11.57
N SER A 356 -12.30 -13.36 -12.67
CA SER A 356 -13.02 -14.64 -12.84
C SER A 356 -12.82 -15.61 -11.67
N THR A 357 -11.58 -15.71 -11.18
CA THR A 357 -11.19 -16.55 -10.03
C THR A 357 -11.81 -16.11 -8.70
N ALA A 358 -12.18 -14.83 -8.54
CA ALA A 358 -12.89 -14.37 -7.34
C ALA A 358 -14.32 -14.93 -7.31
N GLY A 359 -14.97 -15.05 -8.48
CA GLY A 359 -16.27 -15.70 -8.62
C GLY A 359 -16.23 -17.19 -8.25
N GLU A 360 -15.19 -17.91 -8.67
CA GLU A 360 -14.96 -19.32 -8.29
C GLU A 360 -14.64 -19.48 -6.80
N ALA A 361 -13.96 -18.49 -6.20
CA ALA A 361 -13.71 -18.45 -4.77
C ALA A 361 -14.93 -18.05 -3.93
N GLY A 362 -16.07 -17.73 -4.56
CA GLY A 362 -17.33 -17.38 -3.90
C GLY A 362 -17.49 -15.89 -3.56
N LEU A 363 -16.64 -15.01 -4.09
CA LEU A 363 -16.74 -13.56 -3.94
C LEU A 363 -17.39 -12.91 -5.15
N THR A 364 -18.36 -12.05 -4.89
CA THR A 364 -19.04 -11.22 -5.87
C THR A 364 -19.06 -9.76 -5.40
N MET A 365 -19.50 -8.84 -6.25
CA MET A 365 -19.75 -7.45 -5.85
C MET A 365 -20.71 -7.32 -4.64
N LYS A 366 -21.59 -8.31 -4.40
CA LYS A 366 -22.49 -8.32 -3.23
C LYS A 366 -21.75 -8.51 -1.91
N ASN A 367 -20.51 -9.00 -1.95
CA ASN A 367 -19.68 -9.24 -0.77
C ASN A 367 -18.85 -7.98 -0.39
N VAL A 368 -18.85 -6.94 -1.22
CA VAL A 368 -18.22 -5.65 -0.90
C VAL A 368 -19.16 -4.88 0.01
N PRO A 369 -18.78 -4.58 1.28
CA PRO A 369 -19.62 -3.80 2.16
C PRO A 369 -19.66 -2.33 1.71
N PHE A 370 -20.82 -1.70 1.90
CA PHE A 370 -20.95 -0.26 1.85
C PHE A 370 -20.25 0.39 3.06
N TYR A 371 -19.99 1.69 2.96
CA TYR A 371 -19.28 2.39 4.03
C TYR A 371 -20.06 2.39 5.34
N GLU A 372 -21.37 2.52 5.25
CA GLU A 372 -22.30 2.52 6.38
C GLU A 372 -22.30 1.16 7.12
N GLU A 373 -22.07 0.06 6.41
CA GLU A 373 -21.92 -1.27 7.00
C GLU A 373 -20.58 -1.38 7.76
N VAL A 374 -19.51 -0.78 7.24
CA VAL A 374 -18.23 -0.69 7.95
C VAL A 374 -18.36 0.19 9.19
N VAL A 375 -19.05 1.33 9.10
CA VAL A 375 -19.32 2.23 10.24
C VAL A 375 -20.07 1.47 11.35
N THR A 376 -21.15 0.77 11.00
CA THR A 376 -21.95 -0.02 11.95
C THR A 376 -21.08 -1.05 12.68
N PHE A 377 -20.22 -1.77 11.95
CA PHE A 377 -19.31 -2.75 12.55
C PHE A 377 -18.28 -2.08 13.48
N VAL A 378 -17.70 -0.95 13.07
CA VAL A 378 -16.70 -0.20 13.85
C VAL A 378 -17.29 0.31 15.16
N GLU A 379 -18.50 0.85 15.14
CA GLU A 379 -19.20 1.30 16.33
C GLU A 379 -19.50 0.15 17.29
N ALA A 380 -19.97 -0.99 16.76
CA ALA A 380 -20.23 -2.19 17.54
C ALA A 380 -18.94 -2.75 18.16
N LEU A 381 -17.85 -2.84 17.40
CA LEU A 381 -16.54 -3.27 17.90
C LEU A 381 -16.02 -2.32 18.97
N ASN A 382 -16.08 -1.01 18.75
CA ASN A 382 -15.65 -0.03 19.74
C ASN A 382 -16.47 -0.12 21.04
N ALA A 383 -17.79 -0.31 20.95
CA ALA A 383 -18.65 -0.50 22.11
C ALA A 383 -18.31 -1.79 22.87
N GLU A 384 -18.02 -2.88 22.17
CA GLU A 384 -17.61 -4.15 22.78
C GLU A 384 -16.25 -4.05 23.47
N LEU A 385 -15.27 -3.37 22.86
CA LEU A 385 -13.97 -3.10 23.48
C LEU A 385 -14.14 -2.25 24.76
N ALA A 386 -14.99 -1.23 24.72
CA ALA A 386 -15.30 -0.40 25.88
C ALA A 386 -16.02 -1.20 26.99
N ARG A 387 -16.95 -2.08 26.64
CA ARG A 387 -17.65 -2.98 27.58
C ARG A 387 -16.68 -3.89 28.33
N ARG A 388 -15.59 -4.30 27.69
CA ARG A 388 -14.50 -5.10 28.29
C ARG A 388 -13.51 -4.27 29.10
N GLY A 389 -13.65 -2.94 29.13
CA GLY A 389 -12.70 -2.05 29.79
C GLY A 389 -11.37 -1.89 29.04
N LEU A 390 -11.34 -2.19 27.75
CA LEU A 390 -10.14 -1.99 26.92
C LEU A 390 -10.06 -0.51 26.52
N GLY A 391 -8.91 0.12 26.79
CA GLY A 391 -8.68 1.54 26.52
C GLY A 391 -8.47 1.84 25.04
N TYR A 392 -9.53 1.77 24.24
CA TYR A 392 -9.57 2.09 22.81
C TYR A 392 -10.69 3.09 22.50
N GLY A 393 -10.57 3.77 21.36
CA GLY A 393 -11.59 4.66 20.82
C GLY A 393 -11.50 4.82 19.30
N ILE A 394 -12.57 5.27 18.67
CA ILE A 394 -12.58 5.54 17.22
C ILE A 394 -11.83 6.86 16.97
N ALA A 395 -10.75 6.79 16.19
CA ALA A 395 -9.82 7.90 16.00
C ALA A 395 -10.04 8.65 14.69
N ALA A 396 -10.18 7.92 13.59
CA ALA A 396 -10.18 8.50 12.26
C ALA A 396 -11.02 7.66 11.28
N GLU A 397 -11.37 8.27 10.16
CA GLU A 397 -12.02 7.58 9.04
C GLU A 397 -11.43 7.99 7.69
N HIS A 398 -11.71 7.18 6.67
CA HIS A 398 -11.52 7.53 5.28
C HIS A 398 -12.61 6.86 4.45
N SER A 399 -13.77 7.51 4.39
CA SER A 399 -14.98 7.07 3.69
C SER A 399 -14.69 6.63 2.25
N HIS A 400 -13.80 7.36 1.55
CA HIS A 400 -13.47 7.08 0.16
C HIS A 400 -12.73 5.74 -0.04
N SER A 401 -12.05 5.21 0.99
CA SER A 401 -11.44 3.87 0.98
C SER A 401 -12.25 2.83 1.76
N CYS A 402 -13.47 3.19 2.22
CA CYS A 402 -14.31 2.34 3.05
C CYS A 402 -13.55 1.81 4.29
N CYS A 403 -12.92 2.72 5.04
CA CYS A 403 -12.01 2.35 6.11
C CYS A 403 -12.13 3.27 7.32
N ALA A 404 -12.04 2.71 8.53
CA ALA A 404 -12.02 3.42 9.79
C ALA A 404 -10.87 2.92 10.68
N LEU A 405 -10.49 3.75 11.65
CA LEU A 405 -9.40 3.49 12.58
C LEU A 405 -9.91 3.55 14.02
N ILE A 406 -9.78 2.44 14.74
CA ILE A 406 -9.84 2.42 16.20
C ILE A 406 -8.39 2.47 16.71
N ALA A 407 -8.12 3.29 17.72
CA ALA A 407 -6.79 3.50 18.28
C ALA A 407 -6.79 3.26 19.79
N SER A 408 -5.68 2.79 20.33
CA SER A 408 -5.46 2.73 21.78
C SER A 408 -5.40 4.15 22.37
N ASN A 409 -5.94 4.33 23.57
CA ASN A 409 -5.91 5.59 24.32
C ASN A 409 -4.48 6.08 24.63
N ARG A 410 -3.44 5.24 24.43
CA ARG A 410 -2.02 5.65 24.39
C ARG A 410 -1.76 6.79 23.40
N PHE A 411 -2.59 6.91 22.36
CA PHE A 411 -2.51 7.94 21.33
C PHE A 411 -3.60 9.02 21.48
N PHE A 412 -4.32 9.05 22.60
CA PHE A 412 -5.29 10.09 22.93
C PHE A 412 -4.69 11.06 23.96
N ILE A 413 -4.15 12.18 23.49
CA ILE A 413 -3.35 13.11 24.29
C ILE A 413 -4.07 14.45 24.31
N ASN A 414 -4.30 15.00 25.51
CA ASN A 414 -4.92 16.32 25.71
C ASN A 414 -6.25 16.50 24.94
N GLY A 415 -7.09 15.45 24.90
CA GLY A 415 -8.40 15.48 24.24
C GLY A 415 -8.35 15.34 22.72
N LYS A 416 -7.19 15.01 22.13
CA LYS A 416 -7.02 14.83 20.69
C LYS A 416 -6.37 13.49 20.37
N TRP A 417 -6.73 12.93 19.21
CA TRP A 417 -6.03 11.77 18.66
C TRP A 417 -4.69 12.17 18.05
N HIS A 418 -3.68 11.34 18.22
CA HIS A 418 -2.33 11.51 17.69
C HIS A 418 -1.90 10.24 16.95
N THR A 419 -2.53 9.99 15.80
CA THR A 419 -2.30 8.81 14.98
C THR A 419 -1.19 9.00 13.95
N LEU A 420 -0.74 10.24 13.71
CA LEU A 420 0.35 10.54 12.79
C LEU A 420 1.70 10.10 13.37
N ILE A 421 2.65 9.86 12.47
CA ILE A 421 3.99 9.35 12.80
C ILE A 421 4.99 10.49 12.60
N ASP A 422 5.81 10.77 13.60
CA ASP A 422 7.01 11.58 13.42
C ASP A 422 8.10 10.69 12.80
N TYR A 423 8.14 10.68 11.47
CA TYR A 423 9.11 9.88 10.72
C TYR A 423 10.55 10.31 10.98
N ALA A 424 10.81 11.60 11.22
CA ALA A 424 12.16 12.06 11.50
C ALA A 424 12.63 11.50 12.85
N LYS A 425 11.76 11.62 13.85
CA LYS A 425 12.01 11.09 15.19
C LYS A 425 12.20 9.58 15.21
N PHE A 426 11.39 8.83 14.43
CA PHE A 426 11.57 7.39 14.28
C PHE A 426 13.00 7.04 13.83
N PHE A 427 13.53 7.72 12.81
CA PHE A 427 14.90 7.44 12.35
C PHE A 427 15.98 7.87 13.34
N GLU A 428 15.79 9.00 14.03
CA GLU A 428 16.71 9.43 15.10
C GLU A 428 16.81 8.39 16.22
N LEU A 429 15.66 7.86 16.65
CA LEU A 429 15.59 6.84 17.70
C LEU A 429 16.26 5.54 17.23
N LEU A 430 15.95 5.09 16.01
CA LEU A 430 16.55 3.90 15.43
C LEU A 430 18.08 4.00 15.34
N GLU A 431 18.60 5.15 14.89
CA GLU A 431 20.05 5.39 14.78
C GLU A 431 20.74 5.55 16.13
N SER A 432 20.00 5.99 17.16
CA SER A 432 20.55 6.11 18.52
C SER A 432 20.91 4.75 19.15
N GLY A 433 20.34 3.65 18.63
CA GLY A 433 20.49 2.31 19.18
C GLY A 433 19.86 2.11 20.57
N ARG A 434 19.13 3.10 21.09
CA ARG A 434 18.41 3.01 22.37
C ARG A 434 17.09 2.30 22.18
N GLU A 435 16.59 1.68 23.26
CA GLU A 435 15.22 1.18 23.27
C GLU A 435 14.23 2.33 23.17
N PHE A 436 13.22 2.17 22.31
CA PHE A 436 12.11 3.11 22.15
C PHE A 436 10.84 2.34 21.77
N GLY A 437 9.71 2.97 22.05
CA GLY A 437 8.38 2.45 21.76
C GLY A 437 7.56 3.36 20.84
N PRO A 438 6.33 2.93 20.51
CA PRO A 438 5.42 3.66 19.63
C PRO A 438 5.13 5.11 20.03
N GLU A 439 5.18 5.41 21.33
CA GLU A 439 4.91 6.73 21.90
C GLU A 439 6.04 7.74 21.67
N ASP A 440 7.28 7.26 21.48
CA ASP A 440 8.47 8.11 21.39
C ASP A 440 8.59 8.85 20.05
N TYR A 441 7.80 8.45 19.05
CA TYR A 441 7.76 9.04 17.70
C TYR A 441 6.33 9.36 17.24
N ILE A 442 5.48 9.75 18.19
CA ILE A 442 4.16 10.31 17.90
C ILE A 442 4.32 11.64 17.16
N GLY A 443 3.62 11.77 16.03
CA GLY A 443 3.58 13.00 15.25
C GLY A 443 2.57 14.02 15.77
N GLU A 444 2.26 14.98 14.92
CA GLU A 444 1.22 15.99 15.19
C GLU A 444 -0.16 15.34 15.46
N ALA A 445 -1.06 16.12 16.03
CA ALA A 445 -2.44 15.67 16.23
C ALA A 445 -3.05 15.25 14.88
N THR A 446 -3.87 14.20 14.92
CA THR A 446 -4.65 13.76 13.76
C THR A 446 -5.46 14.94 13.22
N PRO A 447 -5.31 15.29 11.93
CA PRO A 447 -5.98 16.44 11.36
C PRO A 447 -7.49 16.34 11.52
N GLU A 448 -8.15 17.47 11.76
CA GLU A 448 -9.59 17.48 12.04
C GLU A 448 -10.39 16.82 10.91
N TRP A 449 -10.07 17.11 9.64
CA TRP A 449 -10.71 16.50 8.48
C TRP A 449 -10.52 14.97 8.39
N ALA A 450 -9.54 14.41 9.10
CA ALA A 450 -9.29 12.97 9.18
C ALA A 450 -10.04 12.29 10.35
N ASN A 451 -10.44 13.06 11.36
CA ASN A 451 -11.10 12.52 12.55
C ASN A 451 -12.46 11.89 12.19
N TRP A 452 -12.89 10.98 13.07
CA TRP A 452 -14.21 10.35 12.98
C TRP A 452 -15.35 11.38 12.87
N GLY A 453 -16.24 11.21 11.90
CA GLY A 453 -17.35 12.11 11.58
C GLY A 453 -17.09 13.07 10.41
N ASN A 454 -15.83 13.22 9.96
CA ASN A 454 -15.43 14.21 8.95
C ASN A 454 -15.10 13.62 7.57
N GLY A 455 -15.31 12.32 7.36
CA GLY A 455 -15.18 11.64 6.08
C GLY A 455 -13.77 11.35 5.59
N GLY A 456 -12.75 12.04 6.12
CA GLY A 456 -11.35 11.64 6.00
C GLY A 456 -10.61 12.06 4.74
N PHE A 457 -11.26 12.71 3.79
CA PHE A 457 -10.66 13.04 2.50
C PHE A 457 -9.83 14.32 2.61
N ASP A 458 -8.59 14.31 2.09
CA ASP A 458 -7.70 15.46 2.14
C ASP A 458 -8.32 16.68 1.44
N PRO A 459 -8.55 17.81 2.15
CA PRO A 459 -9.14 19.02 1.57
C PRO A 459 -8.25 19.68 0.51
N ALA A 460 -6.95 19.35 0.44
CA ALA A 460 -6.06 19.83 -0.61
C ALA A 460 -6.20 19.08 -1.94
N ASP A 461 -6.95 17.97 -1.96
CA ASP A 461 -7.20 17.14 -3.14
C ASP A 461 -8.63 17.27 -3.66
N GLN A 462 -8.81 16.95 -4.94
CA GLN A 462 -10.12 16.97 -5.59
C GLN A 462 -10.66 15.54 -5.75
N ARG A 463 -11.79 15.25 -5.11
CA ARG A 463 -12.47 13.96 -5.29
C ARG A 463 -13.04 13.87 -6.72
N VAL A 464 -12.66 12.79 -7.43
CA VAL A 464 -13.18 12.50 -8.76
C VAL A 464 -14.23 11.40 -8.69
N TYR A 465 -15.42 11.70 -9.19
CA TYR A 465 -16.54 10.77 -9.27
C TYR A 465 -16.63 10.16 -10.66
N ARG A 466 -17.07 8.90 -10.75
CA ARG A 466 -17.46 8.30 -12.03
C ARG A 466 -18.66 9.06 -12.61
N LYS A 467 -18.77 9.10 -13.94
CA LYS A 467 -19.85 9.78 -14.65
C LYS A 467 -21.22 9.34 -14.11
N GLY A 468 -22.06 10.31 -13.72
CA GLY A 468 -23.40 10.06 -13.14
C GLY A 468 -23.42 9.61 -11.67
N LYS A 469 -22.28 9.56 -10.99
CA LYS A 469 -22.14 9.16 -9.57
C LYS A 469 -21.65 10.29 -8.66
N GLY A 470 -21.62 11.53 -9.16
CA GLY A 470 -21.31 12.72 -8.35
C GLY A 470 -22.45 13.09 -7.41
N PRO A 471 -22.21 14.01 -6.46
CA PRO A 471 -23.30 14.65 -5.71
C PRO A 471 -24.32 15.21 -6.72
N LYS A 472 -25.61 14.97 -6.49
CA LYS A 472 -26.64 15.67 -7.26
C LYS A 472 -26.61 17.11 -6.80
N GLU A 473 -26.41 18.06 -7.72
CA GLU A 473 -26.59 19.47 -7.41
C GLU A 473 -28.04 19.65 -6.93
N GLU A 474 -28.21 20.17 -5.73
CA GLU A 474 -29.50 20.67 -5.29
C GLU A 474 -29.83 21.84 -6.22
N VAL A 475 -30.81 21.63 -7.10
CA VAL A 475 -31.42 22.73 -7.84
C VAL A 475 -32.12 23.57 -6.78
N GLU A 476 -31.55 24.71 -6.43
CA GLU A 476 -32.29 25.77 -5.76
C GLU A 476 -33.49 26.08 -6.65
N GLU A 477 -34.69 25.64 -6.24
CA GLU A 477 -35.93 26.20 -6.73
C GLU A 477 -35.90 27.69 -6.37
N SER A 478 -35.45 28.52 -7.30
CA SER A 478 -35.68 29.94 -7.27
C SER A 478 -37.20 30.12 -7.20
N GLY A 479 -37.70 30.36 -5.99
CA GLY A 479 -39.10 30.68 -5.73
C GLY A 479 -39.49 31.89 -6.58
N GLY A 480 -40.17 31.62 -7.69
CA GLY A 480 -40.90 32.62 -8.44
C GLY A 480 -42.08 33.06 -7.58
N CYS A 481 -41.90 34.16 -6.86
CA CYS A 481 -42.98 34.88 -6.21
C CYS A 481 -43.35 36.08 -7.10
N GLY A 482 -44.62 36.15 -7.51
CA GLY A 482 -45.26 37.37 -8.04
C GLY A 482 -45.46 37.40 -9.53
#